data_AF-A0A2U1MD11-F1
#
_entry.id   AF-A0A2U1MD11-F1
#
_cell.length_a   1.000
_cell.length_b   1.000
_cell.length_c   1.000
_cell.angle_alpha   90.00
_cell.angle_beta   90.00
_cell.angle_gamma   90.00
#
_symmetry.space_group_name_H-M   'P 1'
#
loop_
_entity.id
_entity.type
_entity.pdbx_description
1 polymer ?
#
loop_
_entity_poly.entity_id
_entity_poly.type
_entity_poly.pdbx_seq_one_letter_code
_entity_poly.pdbx_strand_id
1 'polypeptide(L)'
;MVRCWCGKQAITRTSWTSANPGRRFYCCPDEGSSCRWIGWYDPEMSARSRMIIPALLRGRNELEERLEVAIGDVWKWKIYLVLRLILVLIVYALG
;
A
#
# COMPACT_ATOMS: atom_id res chain seq x y z
N MET A 1 14.96 30.35 4.61
CA MET A 1 13.76 30.17 3.78
C MET A 1 14.19 29.73 2.39
N VAL A 2 13.68 28.60 1.89
CA VAL A 2 14.09 28.06 0.58
C VAL A 2 13.28 28.73 -0.53
N ARG A 3 13.94 29.14 -1.61
CA ARG A 3 13.30 29.79 -2.77
C ARG A 3 13.48 28.94 -4.03
N CYS A 4 12.45 28.89 -4.87
CA CYS A 4 12.54 28.26 -6.19
C CYS A 4 13.25 29.17 -7.20
N TRP A 5 13.49 28.68 -8.43
CA TRP A 5 14.11 29.49 -9.50
C TRP A 5 13.29 30.71 -9.95
N CYS A 6 12.00 30.77 -9.63
CA CYS A 6 11.18 31.98 -9.85
C CYS A 6 11.38 33.05 -8.76
N GLY A 7 12.26 32.81 -7.77
CA GLY A 7 12.46 33.70 -6.63
C GLY A 7 11.36 33.64 -5.56
N LYS A 8 10.30 32.86 -5.77
CA LYS A 8 9.19 32.67 -4.82
C LYS A 8 9.59 31.74 -3.67
N GLN A 9 8.90 31.86 -2.53
CA GLN A 9 9.05 30.93 -1.41
C GLN A 9 8.62 29.53 -1.83
N ALA A 10 9.50 28.55 -1.64
CA ALA A 10 9.17 27.16 -1.93
C ALA A 10 8.17 26.59 -0.91
N ILE A 11 7.32 25.68 -1.37
CA ILE A 11 6.41 24.90 -0.52
C ILE A 11 6.93 23.47 -0.37
N THR A 12 6.52 22.78 0.70
CA THR A 12 6.87 21.39 0.94
C THR A 12 5.77 20.47 0.41
N ARG A 13 6.14 19.43 -0.35
CA ARG A 13 5.26 18.35 -0.81
C ARG A 13 5.85 16.99 -0.44
N THR A 14 5.03 15.96 -0.47
CA THR A 14 5.43 14.58 -0.18
C THR A 14 5.47 13.75 -1.47
N SER A 15 6.57 13.03 -1.70
CA SER A 15 6.66 12.05 -2.79
C SER A 15 5.90 10.78 -2.41
N TRP A 16 5.08 10.30 -3.34
CA TRP A 16 4.38 9.01 -3.24
C TRP A 16 4.91 7.98 -4.23
N THR A 17 6.09 8.24 -4.81
CA THR A 17 6.75 7.27 -5.70
C THR A 17 7.30 6.11 -4.89
N SER A 18 7.38 4.92 -5.49
CA SER A 18 7.97 3.73 -4.86
C SER A 18 9.45 3.91 -4.49
N ALA A 19 10.16 4.78 -5.21
CA ALA A 19 11.57 5.09 -4.95
C ALA A 19 11.78 6.06 -3.77
N ASN A 20 10.80 6.92 -3.49
CA ASN A 20 10.86 7.92 -2.42
C ASN A 20 9.52 8.00 -1.66
N PRO A 21 9.01 6.89 -1.09
CA PRO A 21 7.71 6.87 -0.46
C PRO A 21 7.73 7.72 0.81
N GLY A 22 6.79 8.67 0.92
CA GLY A 22 6.65 9.53 2.09
C GLY A 22 7.75 10.60 2.25
N ARG A 23 8.72 10.68 1.32
CA ARG A 23 9.84 11.63 1.44
C ARG A 23 9.41 13.02 1.02
N ARG A 24 9.68 14.04 1.85
CA ARG A 24 9.32 15.43 1.54
C ARG A 24 10.37 16.13 0.69
N PHE A 25 9.88 16.98 -0.21
CA PHE A 25 10.68 17.83 -1.07
C PHE A 25 10.07 19.23 -1.14
N TYR A 26 10.92 20.22 -1.38
CA TYR A 26 10.55 21.58 -1.72
C TYR A 26 10.29 21.72 -3.21
N CYS A 27 9.26 22.47 -3.60
CA CYS A 27 8.97 22.79 -5.00
C CYS A 27 8.44 24.22 -5.17
N CYS A 28 8.28 24.63 -6.43
CA CYS A 28 7.60 25.88 -6.77
C CYS A 28 6.15 25.87 -6.22
N PRO A 29 5.65 26.98 -5.64
CA PRO A 29 4.27 27.08 -5.18
C PRO A 29 3.24 27.10 -6.30
N ASP A 30 3.63 27.57 -7.49
CA ASP A 30 2.72 27.71 -8.62
C ASP A 30 2.52 26.34 -9.30
N GLU A 31 1.29 25.83 -9.27
CA GLU A 31 0.92 24.60 -9.98
C GLU A 31 0.97 24.81 -11.49
N GLY A 32 1.47 23.81 -12.23
CA GLY A 32 1.63 23.89 -13.68
C GLY A 32 2.78 24.80 -14.14
N SER A 33 3.57 25.35 -13.22
CA SER A 33 4.75 26.15 -13.56
C SER A 33 5.78 25.36 -14.38
N SER A 34 6.43 26.03 -15.33
CA SER A 34 7.61 25.52 -16.03
C SER A 34 8.86 25.47 -15.13
N CYS A 35 8.77 25.99 -13.91
CA CYS A 35 9.83 25.94 -12.90
C CYS A 35 10.02 24.51 -12.38
N ARG A 36 11.05 23.83 -12.89
CA ARG A 36 11.40 22.44 -12.52
C ARG A 36 12.31 22.33 -11.29
N TRP A 37 12.41 23.39 -10.50
CA TRP A 37 13.25 23.38 -9.31
C TRP A 37 12.65 22.44 -8.25
N ILE A 38 13.49 21.54 -7.74
CA ILE A 38 13.19 20.63 -6.64
C ILE A 38 14.35 20.71 -5.64
N GLY A 39 14.04 20.86 -4.36
CA GLY A 39 14.99 20.70 -3.26
C GLY A 39 14.53 19.57 -2.34
N TRP A 40 15.44 18.82 -1.73
CA TRP A 40 15.03 17.77 -0.78
C TRP A 40 14.89 18.36 0.64
N TYR A 41 13.73 18.14 1.26
CA TYR A 41 13.51 18.50 2.67
C TYR A 41 14.08 17.39 3.55
N ASP A 42 13.62 16.16 3.33
CA ASP A 42 14.10 15.01 4.07
C ASP A 42 15.40 14.47 3.40
N PRO A 43 16.37 14.01 4.20
CA PRO A 43 17.59 13.39 3.67
C PRO A 43 17.27 12.16 2.83
N GLU A 44 18.24 11.74 2.01
CA GLU A 44 18.06 10.52 1.24
C GLU A 44 17.97 9.33 2.19
N MET A 45 17.02 8.44 1.89
CA MET A 45 16.92 7.19 2.60
C MET A 45 18.15 6.32 2.33
N SER A 46 18.63 5.62 3.36
CA SER A 46 19.82 4.77 3.20
C SER A 46 19.64 3.75 2.07
N ALA A 47 20.72 3.41 1.37
CA ALA A 47 20.68 2.41 0.30
C ALA A 47 20.09 1.07 0.79
N ARG A 48 20.39 0.69 2.03
CA ARG A 48 19.83 -0.48 2.70
C ARG A 48 18.31 -0.37 2.86
N SER A 49 17.81 0.75 3.38
CA SER A 49 16.37 0.98 3.57
C SER A 49 15.62 0.99 2.24
N ARG A 50 16.20 1.60 1.19
CA ARG A 50 15.64 1.61 -0.18
C ARG A 50 15.47 0.20 -0.77
N MET A 51 16.27 -0.77 -0.34
CA MET A 51 16.15 -2.17 -0.76
C MET A 51 15.20 -2.97 0.14
N ILE A 52 15.36 -2.84 1.47
CA ILE A 52 14.65 -3.66 2.45
C ILE A 52 13.17 -3.29 2.53
N ILE A 53 12.82 -1.99 2.58
CA ILE A 53 11.43 -1.56 2.80
C ILE A 53 10.52 -2.06 1.66
N PRO A 54 10.84 -1.87 0.37
CA PRO A 54 10.01 -2.41 -0.71
C PRO A 54 9.93 -3.94 -0.70
N ALA A 55 11.01 -4.64 -0.33
CA ALA A 55 11.00 -6.10 -0.25
C ALA A 55 10.07 -6.61 0.87
N LEU A 56 10.13 -5.99 2.06
CA LEU A 56 9.23 -6.30 3.17
C LEU A 56 7.77 -6.00 2.83
N LEU A 57 7.50 -4.87 2.14
CA LEU A 57 6.16 -4.53 1.71
C LEU A 57 5.59 -5.56 0.73
N ARG A 58 6.39 -6.04 -0.24
CA ARG A 58 5.96 -7.13 -1.14
C ARG A 58 5.66 -8.41 -0.35
N GLY A 59 6.58 -8.82 0.54
CA GLY A 59 6.38 -10.01 1.37
C GLY A 59 5.12 -9.92 2.24
N ARG A 60 4.85 -8.76 2.85
CA ARG A 60 3.60 -8.55 3.61
C ARG A 60 2.38 -8.67 2.71
N ASN A 61 2.35 -7.99 1.57
CA ASN A 61 1.20 -8.04 0.66
C ASN A 61 0.94 -9.47 0.15
N GLU A 62 1.99 -10.24 -0.17
CA GLU A 62 1.87 -11.65 -0.55
C GLU A 62 1.29 -12.52 0.59
N LEU A 63 1.68 -12.24 1.84
CA LEU A 63 1.12 -12.95 3.00
C LEU A 63 -0.34 -12.58 3.26
N GLU A 64 -0.71 -11.31 3.10
CA GLU A 64 -2.09 -10.83 3.22
C GLU A 64 -2.98 -11.49 2.16
N GLU A 65 -2.54 -11.56 0.90
CA GLU A 65 -3.28 -12.23 -0.19
C GLU A 65 -3.48 -13.73 0.11
N ARG A 66 -2.43 -14.43 0.55
CA ARG A 66 -2.53 -15.85 0.95
C ARG A 66 -3.49 -16.06 2.10
N LEU A 67 -3.50 -15.14 3.07
CA LEU A 67 -4.41 -15.18 4.20
C LEU A 67 -5.86 -15.01 3.73
N GLU A 68 -6.14 -14.06 2.84
CA GLU A 68 -7.47 -13.84 2.28
C GLU A 68 -7.99 -15.08 1.53
N VAL A 69 -7.14 -15.71 0.72
CA VAL A 69 -7.48 -16.97 0.03
C VAL A 69 -7.78 -18.08 1.03
N ALA A 70 -6.91 -18.29 2.03
CA ALA A 70 -7.09 -19.33 3.04
C ALA A 70 -8.37 -19.12 3.86
N ILE A 71 -8.68 -17.87 4.23
CA ILE A 71 -9.94 -17.51 4.91
C ILE A 71 -11.14 -17.86 4.02
N GLY A 72 -11.07 -17.51 2.73
CA GLY A 72 -12.11 -17.85 1.75
C GLY A 72 -12.34 -19.35 1.65
N ASP A 73 -11.29 -20.16 1.59
CA ASP A 73 -11.41 -21.61 1.51
C ASP A 73 -11.96 -22.23 2.79
N VAL A 74 -11.49 -21.78 3.96
CA VAL A 74 -12.07 -22.20 5.25
C VAL A 74 -13.57 -21.87 5.31
N TRP A 75 -13.98 -20.70 4.84
CA TRP A 75 -15.39 -20.30 4.84
C TRP A 75 -16.23 -21.17 3.89
N LYS A 76 -15.74 -21.47 2.68
CA LYS A 76 -16.39 -22.42 1.75
C LYS A 76 -16.58 -23.80 2.38
N TRP A 77 -15.54 -24.34 3.03
CA TRP A 77 -15.62 -25.65 3.69
C TRP A 77 -16.60 -25.66 4.86
N LYS A 78 -16.64 -24.59 5.66
CA LYS A 78 -17.65 -24.45 6.74
C LYS A 78 -19.07 -24.51 6.17
N ILE A 79 -19.34 -23.79 5.08
CA ILE A 79 -20.64 -23.83 4.41
C ILE A 79 -20.95 -25.23 3.90
N TYR A 80 -20.01 -25.86 3.20
CA TYR A 80 -20.18 -27.22 2.70
C TYR A 80 -20.54 -28.20 3.82
N LEU A 81 -19.83 -28.15 4.96
CA LEU A 81 -20.10 -29.02 6.11
C LEU A 81 -21.49 -28.77 6.71
N VAL A 82 -21.91 -27.51 6.83
CA VAL A 82 -23.25 -27.15 7.34
C VAL A 82 -24.34 -27.63 6.38
N LEU A 83 -24.20 -27.37 5.08
CA LEU A 83 -25.17 -27.84 4.07
C LEU A 83 -25.28 -29.36 4.04
N ARG A 84 -24.15 -30.07 4.14
CA ARG A 84 -24.11 -31.53 4.23
C ARG A 84 -24.83 -32.02 5.48
N LEU A 85 -24.62 -31.39 6.64
CA LEU A 85 -25.29 -31.76 7.88
C LEU A 85 -26.81 -31.56 7.79
N ILE A 86 -27.26 -30.42 7.24
CA ILE A 86 -28.68 -30.13 7.02
C ILE A 86 -29.31 -31.18 6.10
N LEU A 87 -28.65 -31.51 4.98
CA LEU A 87 -29.14 -32.53 4.06
C LEU A 87 -29.33 -33.89 4.74
N VAL A 88 -28.36 -34.32 5.55
CA VAL A 88 -28.45 -35.58 6.31
C VAL A 88 -29.64 -35.57 7.27
N LEU A 89 -29.86 -34.45 7.98
CA LEU A 89 -31.00 -34.29 8.89
C LEU A 89 -32.35 -34.33 8.15
N ILE A 90 -32.43 -33.70 6.97
CA ILE A 90 -33.64 -33.73 6.13
C ILE A 90 -33.94 -35.16 5.67
N VAL A 91 -32.93 -35.88 5.17
CA VAL A 91 -33.10 -37.28 4.73
C VAL A 91 -33.56 -38.17 5.89
N TYR A 92 -33.00 -37.99 7.09
CA TYR A 92 -33.39 -38.73 8.29
C TYR A 92 -34.81 -38.38 8.78
N ALA A 93 -35.25 -37.13 8.62
CA ALA A 93 -36.59 -36.71 9.05
C ALA A 93 -37.71 -37.10 8.06
N LEU A 94 -37.35 -37.35 6.79
CA LEU A 94 -38.29 -37.68 5.71
C LEU A 94 -38.30 -39.17 5.31
N GLY A 95 -37.34 -39.96 5.78
CA GLY A 95 -37.26 -41.41 5.58
C GLY A 95 -37.64 -42.16 6.84
#